data_AF-A0A946WRF9-F1
#
_entry.id   AF-A0A946WRF9-F1
#
_cell.length_a   1.000
_cell.length_b   1.000
_cell.length_c   1.000
_cell.angle_alpha   90.00
_cell.angle_beta   90.00
_cell.angle_gamma   90.00
#
_symmetry.space_group_name_H-M   'P 1'
#
loop_
_entity.id
_entity.type
_entity.pdbx_description
1 polymer ?
#
loop_
_entity_poly.entity_id
_entity_poly.type
_entity_poly.pdbx_seq_one_letter_code
_entity_poly.pdbx_strand_id
1 'polypeptide(L)'
;ISYTEAPESLLPLLKQRYRWTRGILQAMRKHKALLIDASRGFRVLITMWQMIMESILWPLMNVMANVLFLVVGILFGMSPLLVLWWVQLTILDMIAAMYTVSIEREELYHVPYALLYRVFFVQIVDVAKLAATIEEMMGIKMGWGKLERTGS
;
A
#
# COMPACT_ATOMS: atom_id res chain seq x y z
N ILE A 1 6.91 -17.30 21.98
CA ILE A 1 7.07 -15.85 21.75
C ILE A 1 8.16 -15.71 20.69
N SER A 2 7.84 -15.21 19.49
CA SER A 2 8.88 -14.88 18.48
C SER A 2 9.09 -13.37 18.49
N TYR A 3 10.28 -12.93 18.86
CA TYR A 3 10.66 -11.53 18.75
C TYR A 3 11.07 -11.25 17.30
N THR A 4 10.48 -10.22 16.71
CA THR A 4 10.77 -9.81 15.32
C THR A 4 11.32 -8.40 15.32
N GLU A 5 12.51 -8.22 14.75
CA GLU A 5 13.11 -6.91 14.50
C GLU A 5 12.27 -6.16 13.45
N ALA A 6 11.78 -4.98 13.81
CA ALA A 6 11.18 -4.05 12.86
C ALA A 6 12.28 -3.15 12.26
N PRO A 7 12.23 -2.81 10.97
CA PRO A 7 13.22 -1.92 10.37
C PRO A 7 13.16 -0.54 11.04
N GLU A 8 14.28 -0.09 11.59
CA GLU A 8 14.38 1.20 12.30
C GLU A 8 14.47 2.40 11.34
N SER A 9 14.74 2.15 10.06
CA SER A 9 14.89 3.20 9.04
C SER A 9 14.03 2.99 7.80
N LEU A 10 13.71 4.10 7.12
CA LEU A 10 12.82 4.12 5.95
C LEU A 10 13.38 3.36 4.75
N LEU A 11 14.70 3.36 4.54
CA LEU A 11 15.32 2.70 3.39
C LEU A 11 15.18 1.16 3.43
N PRO A 12 15.50 0.46 4.53
CA PRO A 12 15.19 -0.97 4.71
C PRO A 12 13.70 -1.29 4.55
N LEU A 13 12.82 -0.46 5.11
CA LEU A 13 11.37 -0.62 4.97
C LEU A 13 10.95 -0.57 3.49
N LEU A 14 11.44 0.42 2.74
CA LEU A 14 11.18 0.56 1.30
C LEU A 14 11.71 -0.63 0.50
N LYS A 15 12.93 -1.09 0.77
CA LYS A 15 13.51 -2.30 0.14
C LYS A 15 12.65 -3.52 0.40
N GLN A 16 12.13 -3.67 1.62
CA GLN A 16 11.24 -4.77 1.98
C GLN A 16 9.90 -4.71 1.23
N ARG A 17 9.25 -3.54 1.20
CA ARG A 17 7.97 -3.36 0.49
C ARG A 17 8.12 -3.55 -1.02
N TYR A 18 9.20 -3.02 -1.59
CA TYR A 18 9.54 -3.25 -2.99
C TYR A 18 9.69 -4.76 -3.30
N ARG A 19 10.39 -5.53 -2.46
CA ARG A 19 10.53 -6.99 -2.59
C ARG A 19 9.20 -7.72 -2.53
N TRP A 20 8.35 -7.37 -1.57
CA TRP A 20 7.05 -8.00 -1.41
C TRP A 20 6.18 -7.78 -2.66
N THR A 21 6.13 -6.55 -3.17
CA THR A 21 5.41 -6.25 -4.40
C THR A 21 5.97 -7.03 -5.59
N ARG A 22 7.29 -7.05 -5.78
CA ARG A 22 7.92 -7.84 -6.86
C ARG A 22 7.61 -9.33 -6.75
N GLY A 23 7.65 -9.89 -5.54
CA GLY A 23 7.31 -11.29 -5.28
C GLY A 23 5.85 -11.62 -5.61
N ILE A 24 4.92 -10.73 -5.23
CA ILE A 24 3.51 -10.83 -5.60
C ILE A 24 3.37 -10.84 -7.12
N LEU A 25 3.94 -9.87 -7.83
CA LEU A 25 3.83 -9.78 -9.29
C LEU A 25 4.40 -11.02 -10.00
N GLN A 26 5.52 -11.56 -9.53
CA GLN A 26 6.11 -12.79 -10.08
C GLN A 26 5.21 -14.01 -9.84
N ALA A 27 4.65 -14.14 -8.64
CA ALA A 27 3.69 -15.20 -8.32
C ALA A 27 2.44 -15.08 -9.20
N MET A 28 1.89 -13.87 -9.35
CA MET A 28 0.75 -13.59 -10.22
C MET A 28 1.04 -13.96 -11.67
N ARG A 29 2.22 -13.62 -12.18
CA ARG A 29 2.64 -13.95 -13.55
C ARG A 29 2.75 -15.46 -13.76
N LYS A 30 3.32 -16.18 -12.79
CA LYS A 30 3.44 -17.65 -12.82
C LYS A 30 2.07 -18.34 -12.78
N HIS A 31 1.14 -17.78 -12.02
CA HIS A 31 -0.19 -18.35 -11.79
C HIS A 31 -1.31 -17.59 -12.52
N LYS A 32 -1.01 -16.91 -13.64
CA LYS A 32 -1.95 -16.06 -14.38
C LYS A 32 -3.25 -16.75 -14.81
N ALA A 33 -3.23 -18.08 -14.99
CA ALA A 33 -4.43 -18.85 -15.32
C ALA A 33 -5.50 -18.76 -14.22
N LEU A 34 -5.09 -18.64 -12.96
CA LEU A 34 -6.01 -18.52 -11.81
C LEU A 34 -6.78 -17.19 -11.78
N LEU A 35 -6.41 -16.22 -12.62
CA LEU A 35 -7.11 -14.93 -12.73
C LEU A 35 -8.41 -15.02 -13.52
N ILE A 36 -8.60 -16.10 -14.27
CA ILE A 36 -9.76 -16.28 -15.16
C ILE A 36 -10.42 -17.63 -14.87
N ASP A 37 -9.65 -18.63 -14.43
CA ASP A 37 -10.13 -19.97 -14.16
C ASP A 37 -10.81 -20.07 -12.78
N ALA A 38 -12.13 -19.84 -12.76
CA ALA A 38 -12.97 -20.00 -11.57
C ALA A 38 -13.13 -21.47 -11.13
N SER A 39 -12.79 -22.45 -11.99
CA SER A 39 -13.01 -23.87 -11.72
C SER A 39 -12.12 -24.41 -10.59
N ARG A 40 -10.98 -23.75 -10.32
CA ARG A 40 -10.05 -24.10 -9.24
C ARG A 40 -10.43 -23.53 -7.88
N GLY A 41 -11.59 -22.90 -7.79
CA GLY A 41 -12.16 -22.33 -6.58
C GLY A 41 -12.33 -20.83 -6.67
N PHE A 42 -13.58 -20.38 -6.56
CA PHE A 42 -13.96 -18.97 -6.61
C PHE A 42 -13.20 -18.08 -5.60
N ARG A 43 -12.87 -18.63 -4.42
CA ARG A 43 -12.08 -17.92 -3.40
C ARG A 43 -10.67 -17.59 -3.89
N VAL A 44 -10.02 -18.53 -4.60
CA VAL A 44 -8.67 -18.33 -5.14
C VAL A 44 -8.69 -17.24 -6.20
N LEU A 45 -9.69 -17.26 -7.08
CA LEU A 45 -9.90 -16.22 -8.08
C LEU A 45 -10.03 -14.83 -7.42
N ILE A 46 -10.88 -14.70 -6.39
CA ILE A 46 -11.05 -13.44 -5.66
C ILE A 46 -9.73 -13.00 -5.01
N THR A 47 -9.02 -13.89 -4.33
CA THR A 47 -7.75 -13.54 -3.68
C THR A 47 -6.72 -13.08 -4.70
N MET A 48 -6.62 -13.74 -5.85
CA MET A 48 -5.73 -13.34 -6.95
C MET A 48 -6.07 -11.94 -7.47
N TRP A 49 -7.36 -11.64 -7.65
CA TRP A 49 -7.81 -10.30 -8.03
C TRP A 49 -7.54 -9.27 -6.95
N GLN A 50 -7.83 -9.57 -5.68
CA GLN A 50 -7.53 -8.70 -4.54
C GLN A 50 -6.03 -8.36 -4.47
N MET A 51 -5.14 -9.35 -4.69
CA MET A 51 -3.71 -9.13 -4.71
C MET A 51 -3.28 -8.18 -5.83
N ILE A 52 -3.83 -8.31 -7.05
CA ILE A 52 -3.59 -7.35 -8.16
C ILE A 52 -4.10 -5.96 -7.80
N MET A 53 -5.30 -5.89 -7.25
CA MET A 53 -5.93 -4.63 -6.85
C MET A 53 -5.03 -3.90 -5.85
N GLU A 54 -4.50 -4.59 -4.83
CA GLU A 54 -3.67 -3.98 -3.79
C GLU A 54 -2.23 -3.67 -4.24
N SER A 55 -1.67 -4.47 -5.15
CA SER A 55 -0.28 -4.32 -5.59
C SER A 55 -0.10 -3.36 -6.76
N ILE A 56 -1.09 -3.25 -7.66
CA ILE A 56 -1.00 -2.44 -8.88
C ILE A 56 -2.08 -1.36 -8.89
N LEU A 57 -3.37 -1.73 -8.80
CA LEU A 57 -4.44 -0.79 -9.12
C LEU A 57 -4.56 0.30 -8.05
N TRP A 58 -4.51 -0.06 -6.78
CA TRP A 58 -4.70 0.86 -5.66
C TRP A 58 -3.61 1.94 -5.60
N PRO A 59 -2.30 1.61 -5.65
CA PRO A 59 -1.25 2.64 -5.69
C PRO A 59 -1.36 3.53 -6.93
N LEU A 60 -1.70 2.95 -8.09
CA LEU A 60 -1.88 3.70 -9.33
C LEU A 60 -3.04 4.68 -9.23
N MET A 61 -4.20 4.23 -8.74
CA MET A 61 -5.37 5.07 -8.50
C MET A 61 -5.05 6.19 -7.51
N ASN A 62 -4.32 5.90 -6.43
CA ASN A 62 -3.96 6.90 -5.43
C ASN A 62 -3.08 7.99 -6.04
N VAL A 63 -2.01 7.63 -6.77
CA VAL A 63 -1.15 8.62 -7.42
C VAL A 63 -1.91 9.43 -8.47
N MET A 64 -2.73 8.78 -9.30
CA MET A 64 -3.55 9.47 -10.30
C MET A 64 -4.56 10.41 -9.66
N ALA A 65 -5.21 10.01 -8.57
CA ALA A 65 -6.15 10.85 -7.84
C ALA A 65 -5.46 12.08 -7.25
N ASN A 66 -4.28 11.93 -6.63
CA ASN A 66 -3.51 13.06 -6.11
C ASN A 66 -3.10 14.04 -7.22
N VAL A 67 -2.64 13.54 -8.36
CA VAL A 67 -2.32 14.38 -9.54
C VAL A 67 -3.56 15.11 -10.05
N LEU A 68 -4.69 14.41 -10.18
CA LEU A 68 -5.95 15.00 -10.61
C LEU A 68 -6.42 16.09 -9.66
N PHE A 69 -6.38 15.86 -8.35
CA PHE A 69 -6.76 16.87 -7.36
C PHE A 69 -5.84 18.09 -7.39
N LEU A 70 -4.53 17.88 -7.57
CA LEU A 70 -3.59 18.98 -7.73
C LEU A 70 -3.94 19.84 -8.96
N VAL A 71 -4.16 19.20 -10.12
CA VAL A 71 -4.50 19.89 -11.37
C VAL A 71 -5.83 20.64 -11.22
N VAL A 72 -6.86 19.99 -10.68
CA VAL A 72 -8.17 20.61 -10.49
C VAL A 72 -8.11 21.77 -9.50
N GLY A 73 -7.35 21.61 -8.40
CA GLY A 73 -7.15 22.66 -7.40
C GLY A 73 -6.50 23.91 -7.99
N ILE A 74 -5.49 23.74 -8.86
CA ILE A 74 -4.78 24.85 -9.51
C ILE A 74 -5.65 25.51 -10.59
N LEU A 75 -6.27 24.72 -11.47
CA LEU A 75 -6.99 25.25 -12.63
C LEU A 75 -8.35 25.87 -12.28
N PHE A 76 -9.06 25.30 -11.30
CA PHE A 76 -10.43 25.70 -10.96
C PHE A 76 -10.54 26.39 -9.59
N GLY A 77 -9.43 26.56 -8.86
CA GLY A 77 -9.44 27.21 -7.54
C GLY A 77 -10.25 26.45 -6.48
N MET A 78 -10.52 25.15 -6.69
CA MET A 78 -11.37 24.33 -5.82
C MET A 78 -10.67 23.84 -4.54
N SER A 79 -9.57 24.48 -4.14
CA SER A 79 -8.74 24.06 -2.99
C SER A 79 -9.55 23.84 -1.69
N PRO A 80 -10.52 24.69 -1.31
CA PRO A 80 -11.29 24.46 -0.08
C PRO A 80 -12.12 23.18 -0.12
N LEU A 81 -12.74 22.87 -1.28
CA LEU A 81 -13.55 21.66 -1.45
C LEU A 81 -12.68 20.40 -1.37
N LEU A 82 -11.50 20.44 -1.98
CA LEU A 82 -10.53 19.33 -1.94
C LEU A 82 -10.03 19.08 -0.52
N VAL A 83 -9.76 20.14 0.24
CA VAL A 83 -9.37 20.04 1.66
C VAL A 83 -10.50 19.42 2.48
N LEU A 84 -11.76 19.87 2.30
CA LEU A 84 -12.90 19.30 2.99
C LEU A 84 -13.06 17.80 2.69
N TRP A 85 -12.95 17.42 1.42
CA TRP A 85 -13.03 16.03 0.98
C TRP A 85 -11.92 15.17 1.62
N TRP A 86 -10.68 15.69 1.63
CA TRP A 86 -9.55 15.03 2.26
C TRP A 86 -9.72 14.87 3.78
N VAL A 87 -10.23 15.90 4.47
CA VAL A 87 -10.52 15.86 5.91
C VAL A 87 -11.59 14.80 6.21
N GLN A 88 -12.65 14.73 5.41
CA GLN A 88 -13.73 13.76 5.61
C GLN A 88 -13.23 12.31 5.49
N LEU A 89 -12.40 12.02 4.49
CA LEU A 89 -11.75 10.72 4.39
C LEU A 89 -10.83 10.45 5.59
N THR A 90 -10.18 11.48 6.13
CA THR A 90 -9.21 11.30 7.23
C THR A 90 -9.94 10.98 8.53
N ILE A 91 -11.10 11.61 8.75
CA ILE A 91 -12.01 11.25 9.82
C ILE A 91 -12.47 9.79 9.68
N LEU A 92 -12.80 9.34 8.47
CA LEU A 92 -13.18 7.95 8.23
C LEU A 92 -12.07 6.96 8.65
N ASP A 93 -10.81 7.24 8.29
CA ASP A 93 -9.68 6.41 8.71
C ASP A 93 -9.46 6.42 10.22
N MET A 94 -9.62 7.57 10.86
CA MET A 94 -9.52 7.70 12.31
C MET A 94 -10.60 6.87 13.01
N ILE A 95 -11.83 6.84 12.48
CA ILE A 95 -12.92 6.00 12.99
C ILE A 95 -12.58 4.52 12.79
N ALA A 96 -12.07 4.14 11.61
CA ALA A 96 -11.67 2.76 11.34
C ALA A 96 -10.53 2.31 12.29
N ALA A 97 -9.51 3.15 12.49
CA ALA A 97 -8.42 2.90 13.42
C ALA A 97 -8.93 2.78 14.87
N MET A 98 -9.83 3.67 15.29
CA MET A 98 -10.45 3.61 16.61
C MET A 98 -11.21 2.29 16.81
N TYR A 99 -11.98 1.86 15.81
CA TYR A 99 -12.70 0.59 15.85
C TYR A 99 -11.74 -0.60 16.00
N THR A 100 -10.67 -0.65 15.20
CA THR A 100 -9.68 -1.73 15.26
C THR A 100 -8.92 -1.76 16.60
N VAL A 101 -8.42 -0.61 17.07
CA VAL A 101 -7.71 -0.50 18.36
C VAL A 101 -8.61 -0.93 19.52
N SER A 102 -9.90 -0.57 19.47
CA SER A 102 -10.88 -0.96 20.49
C SER A 102 -11.13 -2.47 20.52
N ILE A 103 -11.17 -3.12 19.35
CA ILE A 103 -11.32 -4.58 19.25
C ILE A 103 -10.08 -5.30 19.78
N GLU A 104 -8.90 -4.80 19.43
CA GLU A 104 -7.62 -5.39 19.85
C GLU A 104 -7.31 -5.11 21.33
N ARG A 105 -8.13 -4.30 22.00
CA ARG A 105 -7.97 -3.87 23.42
C ARG A 105 -6.66 -3.14 23.68
N GLU A 106 -6.16 -2.45 22.65
CA GLU A 106 -4.95 -1.63 22.71
C GLU A 106 -5.28 -0.20 23.16
N GLU A 107 -4.25 0.56 23.53
CA GLU A 107 -4.44 1.93 24.00
C GLU A 107 -4.91 2.87 22.89
N LEU A 108 -5.93 3.68 23.17
CA LEU A 108 -6.48 4.67 22.21
C LEU A 108 -5.47 5.75 21.79
N TYR A 109 -4.36 5.89 22.50
CA TYR A 109 -3.23 6.72 22.10
C TYR A 109 -2.67 6.32 20.73
N HIS A 110 -2.94 5.11 20.23
CA HIS A 110 -2.50 4.69 18.90
C HIS A 110 -3.34 5.27 17.74
N VAL A 111 -4.57 5.75 18.00
CA VAL A 111 -5.48 6.21 16.94
C VAL A 111 -4.92 7.38 16.11
N PRO A 112 -4.27 8.40 16.70
CA PRO A 112 -3.60 9.47 15.93
C PRO A 112 -2.53 9.00 14.94
N TYR A 113 -1.94 7.81 15.11
CA TYR A 113 -0.99 7.27 14.13
C TYR A 113 -1.66 7.00 12.77
N ALA A 114 -2.99 6.85 12.69
CA ALA A 114 -3.69 6.71 11.42
C ALA A 114 -3.53 7.95 10.52
N LEU A 115 -3.40 9.15 11.11
CA LEU A 115 -3.12 10.38 10.37
C LEU A 115 -1.71 10.34 9.78
N LEU A 116 -0.70 9.97 10.58
CA LEU A 116 0.68 9.82 10.11
C LEU A 116 0.80 8.72 9.05
N TYR A 117 0.08 7.62 9.24
CA TYR A 117 -0.02 6.53 8.29
C TYR A 117 -0.54 7.02 6.94
N ARG A 118 -1.65 7.76 6.92
CA ARG A 118 -2.24 8.29 5.71
C ARG A 118 -1.36 9.31 4.98
N VAL A 119 -0.82 10.28 5.71
CA VAL A 119 -0.08 11.41 5.09
C VAL A 119 1.28 10.95 4.58
N PHE A 120 1.98 10.13 5.35
CA PHE A 120 3.37 9.77 5.04
C PHE A 120 3.49 8.32 4.57
N PHE A 121 3.05 7.37 5.39
CA PHE A 121 3.34 5.96 5.15
C PHE A 121 2.72 5.44 3.86
N VAL A 122 1.44 5.72 3.61
CA VAL A 122 0.74 5.30 2.39
C VAL A 122 1.46 5.84 1.15
N GLN A 123 1.82 7.13 1.14
CA GLN A 123 2.49 7.76 0.00
C GLN A 123 3.86 7.14 -0.28
N ILE A 124 4.65 6.92 0.78
CA ILE A 124 5.98 6.30 0.69
C ILE A 124 5.88 4.88 0.13
N VAL A 125 4.92 4.08 0.63
CA VAL A 125 4.71 2.71 0.18
C VAL A 125 4.18 2.66 -1.24
N ASP A 126 3.26 3.55 -1.63
CA ASP A 126 2.69 3.58 -2.97
C ASP A 126 3.74 3.89 -4.03
N VAL A 127 4.66 4.83 -3.75
CA VAL A 127 5.81 5.09 -4.64
C VAL A 127 6.67 3.83 -4.79
N ALA A 128 6.95 3.11 -3.71
CA ALA A 128 7.72 1.86 -3.76
C ALA A 128 7.02 0.76 -4.58
N LYS A 129 5.69 0.63 -4.41
CA LYS A 129 4.85 -0.31 -5.15
C LYS A 129 4.82 0.02 -6.64
N LEU A 130 4.68 1.29 -6.99
CA LEU A 130 4.68 1.75 -8.38
C LEU A 130 6.02 1.53 -9.06
N ALA A 131 7.13 1.89 -8.40
CA ALA A 131 8.47 1.63 -8.91
C ALA A 131 8.68 0.13 -9.15
N ALA A 132 8.31 -0.73 -8.19
CA ALA A 132 8.36 -2.19 -8.34
C ALA A 132 7.54 -2.69 -9.54
N THR A 133 6.34 -2.13 -9.73
CA THR A 133 5.44 -2.52 -10.82
C THR A 133 5.99 -2.12 -12.18
N ILE A 134 6.46 -0.88 -12.32
CA ILE A 134 7.06 -0.37 -13.57
C ILE A 134 8.28 -1.22 -13.94
N GLU A 135 9.18 -1.50 -13.00
CA GLU A 135 10.39 -2.29 -13.26
C GLU A 135 10.08 -3.75 -13.62
N GLU A 136 9.04 -4.36 -13.05
CA GLU A 136 8.61 -5.72 -13.42
C GLU A 136 8.00 -5.73 -14.83
N MET A 137 7.21 -4.70 -15.19
CA MET A 137 6.67 -4.53 -16.54
C MET A 137 7.78 -4.32 -17.58
N MET A 138 8.83 -3.58 -17.23
CA MET A 138 10.02 -3.37 -18.07
C MET A 138 10.93 -4.61 -18.14
N GLY A 139 10.65 -5.67 -17.37
CA GLY A 139 11.44 -6.90 -17.37
C GLY A 139 12.82 -6.77 -16.71
N ILE A 140 13.03 -5.74 -15.89
CA ILE A 140 14.29 -5.54 -15.16
C ILE A 140 14.43 -6.64 -14.11
N LYS A 141 15.55 -7.37 -14.15
CA LYS A 141 15.85 -8.43 -13.19
C LYS A 141 16.16 -7.84 -11.82
N MET A 142 15.46 -8.34 -10.81
CA MET A 142 15.65 -7.90 -9.43
C MET A 142 16.73 -8.72 -8.70
N GLY A 143 17.65 -8.04 -8.01
CA GLY A 143 18.55 -8.66 -7.03
C GLY A 143 17.87 -8.82 -5.67
N TRP A 144 17.70 -10.07 -5.20
CA TRP A 144 16.97 -10.33 -3.97
C TRP A 144 17.66 -9.88 -2.68
N GLY A 145 19.00 -9.76 -2.64
CA GLY A 145 19.87 -9.16 -1.60
C GLY A 145 19.52 -9.40 -0.11
N LYS A 146 20.49 -9.62 0.79
CA LYS A 146 20.16 -9.67 2.23
C LYS A 146 19.74 -8.28 2.76
N LEU A 147 18.72 -8.24 3.62
CA LEU A 147 18.45 -7.07 4.46
C LEU A 147 19.53 -7.06 5.55
N GLU A 148 20.16 -5.90 5.78
CA GLU A 148 21.01 -5.71 6.95
C GLU A 148 20.11 -5.81 8.20
N ARG A 149 20.47 -6.72 9.10
CA ARG A 149 19.78 -6.92 10.38
C ARG A 149 20.58 -6.19 11.44
N THR A 150 19.91 -5.40 12.27
CA THR A 150 20.55 -4.63 13.33
C THR A 150 20.83 -5.45 14.59
N GLY A 151 20.25 -6.66 14.72
CA GLY A 151 20.65 -7.61 15.77
C GLY A 151 20.34 -7.11 17.19
N SER A 152 19.30 -6.29 17.33
CA SER A 152 18.81 -5.70 18.58
C SER A 152 17.53 -6.37 19.05
#